data_AF-A0A969BC45-F1
#
_entry.id   AF-A0A969BC45-F1
#
_cell.length_a   1.000
_cell.length_b   1.000
_cell.length_c   1.000
_cell.angle_alpha   90.00
_cell.angle_beta   90.00
_cell.angle_gamma   90.00
#
_symmetry.space_group_name_H-M   'P 1'
#
loop_
_entity.id
_entity.type
_entity.pdbx_description
1 polymer ?
#
loop_
_entity_poly.entity_id
_entity_poly.type
_entity_poly.pdbx_seq_one_letter_code
_entity_poly.pdbx_strand_id
1 'polypeptide(L)'
;MKIKGIKRGKIIELLESVNSIPDGTEIIIELENYPKEAETKQPLTDEERLAKLNKLFGVWKNQPELMKTFEEIDQQRHSYRGRKLATTENQDNE
;
A
#
# COMPACT_ATOMS: atom_id res chain seq x y z
N MET A 1 11.89 42.50 -13.34
CA MET A 1 12.61 41.83 -14.45
C MET A 1 12.47 40.34 -14.28
N LYS A 2 12.31 39.55 -15.36
CA LYS A 2 12.27 38.07 -15.29
C LYS A 2 13.50 37.53 -16.00
N ILE A 3 14.30 36.72 -15.31
CA ILE A 3 15.53 36.13 -15.82
C ILE A 3 15.40 34.63 -15.71
N LYS A 4 15.78 33.91 -16.77
CA LYS A 4 15.76 32.45 -16.75
C LYS A 4 17.05 31.91 -16.17
N GLY A 5 16.94 30.88 -15.34
CA GLY A 5 18.08 30.19 -14.76
C GLY A 5 17.78 28.73 -14.49
N ILE A 6 18.84 27.97 -14.26
CA ILE A 6 18.80 26.54 -13.93
C ILE A 6 19.31 26.35 -12.51
N LYS A 7 18.48 25.73 -11.66
CA LYS A 7 18.87 25.40 -10.29
C LYS A 7 19.72 24.11 -10.28
N ARG A 8 20.98 24.20 -9.86
CA ARG A 8 21.90 23.07 -9.63
C ARG A 8 22.32 23.01 -8.17
N GLY A 9 21.74 22.07 -7.41
CA GLY A 9 22.04 21.93 -5.98
C GLY A 9 21.65 23.17 -5.19
N LYS A 10 22.64 23.93 -4.68
CA LYS A 10 22.44 25.19 -3.95
C LYS A 10 22.68 26.44 -4.81
N ILE A 11 22.99 26.26 -6.10
CA ILE A 11 23.37 27.33 -7.03
C ILE A 11 22.24 27.51 -8.05
N ILE A 12 21.97 28.76 -8.44
CA ILE A 12 21.12 29.09 -9.57
C ILE A 12 22.02 29.69 -10.65
N GLU A 13 22.16 28.98 -11.77
CA GLU A 13 22.91 29.44 -12.94
C GLU A 13 21.99 30.29 -13.81
N LEU A 14 22.33 31.55 -14.03
CA LEU A 14 21.59 32.41 -14.96
C LEU A 14 22.00 32.07 -16.38
N LEU A 15 21.03 31.98 -17.30
CA LEU A 15 21.29 31.67 -18.71
C LEU A 15 21.75 32.90 -19.51
N GLU A 16 21.54 34.09 -18.96
CA GLU A 16 21.80 35.37 -19.59
C GLU A 16 22.69 36.21 -18.67
N SER A 17 23.62 36.98 -19.24
CA SER A 17 24.44 37.92 -18.48
C SER A 17 23.61 39.12 -18.06
N VAL A 18 23.69 39.46 -16.77
CA VAL A 18 22.89 40.53 -16.18
C VAL A 18 23.79 41.71 -15.83
N ASN A 19 24.31 42.38 -16.86
CA ASN A 19 25.27 43.48 -16.70
C ASN A 19 24.64 44.75 -16.09
N SER A 20 23.31 44.81 -15.99
CA SER A 20 22.57 45.93 -15.41
C SER A 20 22.47 45.88 -13.89
N ILE A 21 22.83 44.77 -13.25
CA ILE A 21 22.81 44.62 -11.79
C ILE A 21 24.26 44.70 -11.28
N PRO A 22 24.61 45.70 -10.45
CA PRO A 22 25.93 45.81 -9.87
C PRO A 22 26.27 44.67 -8.90
N ASP A 23 27.55 44.36 -8.77
CA ASP A 23 28.05 43.39 -7.79
C ASP A 23 27.68 43.81 -6.36
N GLY A 24 27.29 42.83 -5.54
CA GLY A 24 26.85 43.04 -4.15
C GLY A 24 25.37 43.41 -4.00
N THR A 25 24.61 43.48 -5.08
CA THR A 25 23.16 43.72 -5.01
C THR A 25 22.44 42.49 -4.44
N GLU A 26 21.58 42.71 -3.44
CA GLU A 26 20.70 41.66 -2.91
C GLU A 26 19.58 41.35 -3.89
N ILE A 27 19.34 40.06 -4.17
CA ILE A 27 18.34 39.61 -5.12
C ILE A 27 17.35 38.70 -4.39
N ILE A 28 16.07 39.05 -4.46
CA ILE A 28 14.96 38.23 -3.95
C ILE A 28 14.43 37.37 -5.10
N ILE A 29 14.36 36.06 -4.88
CA ILE A 29 13.90 35.09 -5.87
C ILE A 29 12.52 34.59 -5.47
N GLU A 30 11.52 34.91 -6.30
CA GLU A 30 10.18 34.38 -6.15
C GLU A 30 10.06 33.09 -6.98
N LEU A 31 9.83 31.96 -6.30
CA LEU A 31 9.64 30.68 -6.93
C LEU A 31 8.16 30.35 -6.95
N GLU A 32 7.57 30.31 -8.14
CA GLU A 32 6.24 29.73 -8.32
C GLU A 32 6.38 28.22 -8.06
N ASN A 33 5.83 27.78 -6.93
CA ASN A 33 5.84 26.39 -6.53
C ASN A 33 4.80 25.66 -7.38
N TYR A 34 5.16 25.36 -8.63
CA TYR A 34 4.40 24.39 -9.40
C TYR A 34 4.45 23.10 -8.60
N PRO A 35 3.30 22.49 -8.22
CA PRO A 35 3.33 21.17 -7.64
C PRO A 35 4.11 20.33 -8.62
N LYS A 36 5.31 19.90 -8.19
CA LYS A 36 6.17 18.95 -8.87
C LYS A 36 5.20 17.93 -9.41
N GLU A 37 4.97 17.92 -10.73
CA GLU A 37 3.91 17.13 -11.35
C GLU A 37 3.92 15.82 -10.60
N ALA A 38 2.89 15.62 -9.78
CA ALA A 38 2.84 14.48 -8.91
C ALA A 38 2.68 13.38 -9.93
N GLU A 39 3.82 12.79 -10.36
CA GLU A 39 4.00 11.97 -11.55
C GLU A 39 2.66 11.36 -11.79
N THR A 40 1.92 11.88 -12.78
CA THR A 40 0.47 11.67 -12.90
C THR A 40 0.27 10.18 -12.72
N LYS A 41 -0.05 9.77 -11.48
CA LYS A 41 -0.16 8.36 -11.13
C LYS A 41 -1.50 8.09 -11.71
N GLN A 42 -1.51 7.80 -13.01
CA GLN A 42 -2.67 7.35 -13.71
C GLN A 42 -3.28 6.33 -12.78
N PRO A 43 -4.56 6.52 -12.42
CA PRO A 43 -5.20 5.61 -11.50
C PRO A 43 -4.96 4.21 -12.06
N LEU A 44 -4.25 3.38 -11.28
CA LEU A 44 -3.91 2.02 -11.68
C LEU A 44 -5.17 1.36 -12.23
N THR A 45 -5.05 0.66 -13.35
CA THR A 45 -6.16 -0.12 -13.88
C THR A 45 -6.58 -1.18 -12.85
N ASP A 46 -7.80 -1.69 -12.95
CA ASP A 46 -8.28 -2.71 -12.01
C ASP A 46 -7.38 -3.96 -12.00
N GLU A 47 -6.78 -4.29 -13.15
CA GLU A 47 -5.83 -5.38 -13.30
C GLU A 47 -4.50 -5.12 -12.58
N GLU A 48 -3.95 -3.90 -12.70
CA GLU A 48 -2.73 -3.51 -12.00
C GLU A 48 -2.94 -3.42 -10.48
N ARG A 49 -4.09 -2.93 -10.06
CA ARG A 49 -4.50 -2.94 -8.65
C ARG A 49 -4.57 -4.36 -8.12
N LEU A 50 -5.23 -5.26 -8.86
CA LEU A 50 -5.36 -6.66 -8.48
C LEU A 50 -4.00 -7.36 -8.42
N ALA A 51 -3.11 -7.13 -9.39
CA ALA A 51 -1.76 -7.68 -9.40
C ALA A 51 -0.94 -7.21 -8.18
N LYS A 52 -1.06 -5.94 -7.82
CA LYS A 52 -0.38 -5.38 -6.64
C LYS A 52 -0.92 -5.96 -5.34
N LEU A 53 -2.23 -6.14 -5.23
CA LEU A 53 -2.86 -6.81 -4.09
C LEU A 53 -2.43 -8.27 -3.97
N ASN A 54 -2.42 -9.01 -5.08
CA ASN A 54 -1.95 -10.40 -5.11
C ASN A 54 -0.47 -10.54 -4.72
N LYS A 55 0.37 -9.57 -5.10
CA LYS A 55 1.78 -9.54 -4.67
C LYS A 55 1.93 -9.30 -3.17
N LEU A 56 1.08 -8.46 -2.57
CA LEU A 56 1.16 -8.08 -1.16
C LEU A 56 0.57 -9.15 -0.23
N PHE A 57 -0.59 -9.70 -0.59
CA PHE A 57 -1.35 -10.61 0.25
C PHE A 57 -1.19 -12.08 -0.15
N GLY A 58 -0.45 -12.36 -1.23
CA GLY A 58 -0.38 -13.69 -1.84
C GLY A 58 -1.64 -14.02 -2.65
N VAL A 59 -1.56 -15.03 -3.51
CA VAL A 59 -2.71 -15.52 -4.28
C VAL A 59 -3.39 -16.62 -3.48
N TRP A 60 -4.55 -16.33 -2.90
CA TRP A 60 -5.35 -17.29 -2.12
C TRP A 60 -6.16 -18.24 -3.01
N LYS A 61 -6.22 -17.96 -4.32
CA LYS A 61 -6.95 -18.75 -5.31
C LYS A 61 -6.09 -19.93 -5.76
N ASN A 62 -6.69 -21.13 -5.81
CA ASN A 62 -6.08 -22.37 -6.27
C ASN A 62 -4.93 -22.91 -5.39
N GLN A 63 -4.99 -22.69 -4.07
CA GLN A 63 -4.05 -23.29 -3.13
C GLN A 63 -4.64 -24.59 -2.55
N PRO A 64 -4.29 -25.78 -3.07
CA PRO A 64 -4.89 -27.05 -2.65
C PRO A 64 -4.62 -27.38 -1.18
N GLU A 65 -3.49 -26.93 -0.62
CA GLU A 65 -3.18 -27.10 0.80
C GLU A 65 -4.14 -26.33 1.71
N LEU A 66 -4.54 -25.12 1.29
CA LEU A 66 -5.55 -24.33 2.01
C LEU A 66 -6.92 -25.00 1.92
N MET A 67 -7.30 -25.51 0.75
CA MET A 67 -8.54 -26.26 0.58
C MET A 67 -8.59 -27.47 1.52
N LYS A 68 -7.52 -28.27 1.52
CA LYS A 68 -7.38 -29.43 2.41
C LYS A 68 -7.49 -29.04 3.88
N THR A 69 -6.87 -27.93 4.28
CA THR A 69 -6.98 -27.42 5.66
C THR A 69 -8.41 -27.10 6.05
N PHE A 70 -9.18 -26.44 5.17
CA PHE A 70 -10.59 -26.13 5.42
C PHE A 70 -11.46 -27.39 5.43
N GLU A 71 -11.21 -28.36 4.55
CA GLU A 71 -11.88 -29.66 4.57
C GLU A 71 -11.63 -30.42 5.88
N GLU A 72 -10.39 -30.43 6.38
CA GLU A 72 -10.05 -31.05 7.67
C GLU A 72 -10.77 -30.36 8.84
N ILE A 73 -10.81 -29.02 8.85
CA ILE A 73 -11.55 -28.25 9.86
C ILE A 73 -13.06 -28.57 9.79
N ASP A 74 -13.60 -28.66 8.58
CA ASP A 74 -15.01 -28.98 8.37
C ASP A 74 -15.34 -30.38 8.88
N GLN A 75 -14.52 -31.37 8.53
CA GLN A 75 -14.62 -32.73 9.06
C GLN A 75 -14.52 -32.74 10.60
N GLN A 76 -13.62 -31.97 11.21
CA GLN A 76 -13.50 -31.89 12.66
C GLN A 76 -14.72 -31.26 13.34
N ARG A 77 -15.35 -30.26 12.71
CA ARG A 77 -16.56 -29.61 13.24
C ARG A 77 -17.79 -30.49 13.11
N HIS A 78 -17.91 -31.21 12.00
CA HIS A 78 -19.02 -32.11 11.72
C HIS A 78 -18.78 -33.54 12.21
N SER A 79 -17.58 -33.84 12.72
CA SER A 79 -17.31 -35.10 13.41
C SER A 79 -18.21 -35.22 14.62
N TYR A 80 -19.10 -36.21 14.61
CA TYR A 80 -19.95 -36.52 15.74
C TYR A 80 -19.07 -37.03 16.90
N ARG A 81 -18.78 -36.17 17.87
CA ARG A 81 -17.96 -36.51 19.05
C ARG A 81 -18.74 -37.26 20.15
N GLY A 82 -19.99 -37.64 19.88
CA GLY A 82 -20.91 -38.20 20.85
C GLY A 82 -21.40 -37.15 21.87
N ARG A 83 -22.62 -37.34 22.37
CA ARG A 83 -23.02 -36.77 23.67
C ARG A 83 -22.64 -37.79 24.73
N LYS A 84 -21.94 -37.37 25.81
CA LYS A 84 -21.95 -38.16 27.05
C LYS A 84 -23.37 -38.13 27.59
N LEU A 85 -24.16 -39.14 27.23
CA LEU A 85 -25.44 -39.39 27.89
C LEU A 85 -25.08 -39.78 29.32
N ALA A 86 -25.48 -38.98 30.30
CA ALA A 86 -25.41 -39.42 31.69
C ALA A 86 -26.35 -40.63 31.80
N THR A 87 -25.79 -41.81 32.06
CA THR A 87 -26.56 -42.97 32.47
C THR A 87 -27.16 -42.64 33.83
N THR A 88 -28.45 -42.38 33.88
CA THR A 88 -29.20 -42.38 35.14
C THR A 88 -29.33 -43.84 35.56
N GLU A 89 -28.34 -44.34 36.30
CA GLU A 89 -28.53 -45.54 37.10
C GLU A 89 -29.61 -45.21 38.13
N ASN A 90 -30.82 -45.71 37.90
CA ASN A 90 -31.87 -45.72 38.91
C ASN A 90 -31.37 -46.59 40.07
N GLN A 91 -30.87 -45.94 41.11
CA GLN A 91 -30.81 -46.54 42.44
C GLN A 91 -32.23 -46.55 43.00
N ASP A 92 -33.04 -47.50 42.54
CA ASP A 92 -34.23 -47.90 43.28
C ASP A 92 -33.74 -48.74 44.46
N ASN A 93 -33.48 -48.05 45.57
CA ASN A 93 -33.36 -48.65 46.89
C ASN A 93 -34.78 -49.00 47.38
N GLU A 94 -35.08 -50.29 47.49
CA GLU A 94 -35.82 -50.89 48.61
C GLU A 94 -35.47 -52.37 48.76
#